data_AF-A0A2V8JQK6-F1
#
_entry.id   AF-A0A2V8JQK6-F1
#
_cell.length_a   1.000
_cell.length_b   1.000
_cell.length_c   1.000
_cell.angle_alpha   90.00
_cell.angle_beta   90.00
_cell.angle_gamma   90.00
#
_symmetry.space_group_name_H-M   'P 1'
#
loop_
_entity.id
_entity.type
_entity.pdbx_description
1 polymer ?
#
loop_
_entity_poly.entity_id
_entity_poly.type
_entity_poly.pdbx_seq_one_letter_code
_entity_poly.pdbx_strand_id
1 'polypeptide(L)'
;MSKILITGVMGTLGRPLARELEERGHDVWGVDLQHQADQKYYRADVANFRQLERVFEQDYDFVYHLAAEFGRINGEEYYDTLWMTNVIGTRNVLEIQ
;
A
#
# COMPACT_ATOMS: atom_id res chain seq x y z
N MET A 1 7.48 -17.87 -8.99
CA MET A 1 6.31 -16.96 -9.08
C MET A 1 5.87 -16.71 -7.65
N SER A 2 5.83 -15.45 -7.23
CA SER A 2 5.43 -15.07 -5.87
C SER A 2 4.24 -14.14 -5.94
N LYS A 3 3.33 -14.23 -4.97
CA LYS A 3 2.22 -13.29 -4.81
C LYS A 3 2.68 -12.13 -3.94
N ILE A 4 2.54 -10.91 -4.47
CA ILE A 4 3.14 -9.72 -3.89
C ILE A 4 2.07 -8.66 -3.69
N LEU A 5 1.99 -8.09 -2.49
CA LEU A 5 1.18 -6.91 -2.21
C LEU A 5 2.03 -5.65 -2.27
N ILE A 6 1.52 -4.58 -2.90
CA ILE A 6 2.13 -3.25 -2.88
C ILE A 6 1.10 -2.26 -2.33
N THR A 7 1.38 -1.66 -1.17
CA THR A 7 0.61 -0.50 -0.70
C THR A 7 1.18 0.79 -1.29
N GLY A 8 0.35 1.77 -1.61
CA GLY A 8 0.79 2.97 -2.33
C GLY A 8 1.15 2.68 -3.79
N VAL A 9 0.52 1.65 -4.38
CA VAL A 9 0.85 1.14 -5.72
C VAL A 9 0.66 2.17 -6.83
N MET A 10 -0.22 3.17 -6.64
CA MET A 10 -0.46 4.24 -7.60
C MET A 10 0.46 5.44 -7.39
N GLY A 11 1.35 5.39 -6.40
CA GLY A 11 2.37 6.40 -6.14
C GLY A 11 3.58 6.32 -7.08
N THR A 12 4.49 7.28 -6.92
CA THR A 12 5.69 7.44 -7.76
C THR A 12 6.61 6.22 -7.76
N LEU A 13 6.73 5.53 -6.61
CA LEU A 13 7.52 4.31 -6.48
C LEU A 13 6.72 3.03 -6.75
N GLY A 14 5.43 3.03 -6.41
CA GLY A 14 4.56 1.88 -6.55
C GLY A 14 4.36 1.44 -8.00
N ARG A 15 4.07 2.38 -8.91
CA ARG A 15 3.78 2.07 -10.33
C ARG A 15 4.96 1.39 -11.05
N PRO A 16 6.19 1.94 -11.01
CA PRO A 16 7.32 1.28 -11.67
C PRO A 16 7.67 -0.06 -11.02
N LEU A 17 7.53 -0.19 -9.69
CA LEU A 17 7.76 -1.46 -9.00
C LEU A 17 6.74 -2.54 -9.42
N ALA A 18 5.46 -2.19 -9.47
CA ALA A 18 4.41 -3.11 -9.91
C ALA A 18 4.70 -3.63 -11.32
N ARG A 19 4.98 -2.73 -12.27
CA ARG A 19 5.32 -3.09 -13.65
C ARG A 19 6.53 -4.03 -13.72
N GLU A 20 7.61 -3.71 -13.01
CA GLU A 20 8.82 -4.53 -12.99
C GLU A 20 8.56 -5.94 -12.43
N LEU A 21 7.77 -6.05 -11.36
CA LEU A 21 7.44 -7.34 -10.75
C LEU A 21 6.51 -8.18 -11.64
N GLU A 22 5.56 -7.54 -12.31
CA GLU A 22 4.70 -8.20 -13.31
C GLU A 22 5.51 -8.68 -14.53
N GLU A 23 6.45 -7.87 -15.04
CA GLU A 23 7.36 -8.24 -16.13
C GLU A 23 8.25 -9.45 -15.76
N ARG A 24 8.57 -9.60 -14.48
CA ARG A 24 9.28 -10.78 -13.93
C ARG A 24 8.38 -12.00 -13.68
N GLY A 25 7.08 -11.89 -13.96
CA GLY A 25 6.11 -12.98 -13.84
C GLY A 25 5.60 -13.22 -12.41
N HIS A 26 5.61 -12.21 -11.54
CA HIS A 26 4.97 -12.29 -10.22
C HIS A 26 3.46 -12.00 -10.30
N ASP A 27 2.70 -12.48 -9.31
CA ASP A 27 1.29 -12.14 -9.14
C ASP A 27 1.16 -10.91 -8.25
N VAL A 28 1.05 -9.72 -8.87
CA VAL A 28 1.07 -8.44 -8.16
C VAL A 28 -0.35 -7.99 -7.82
N TRP A 29 -0.54 -7.61 -6.56
CA TRP A 29 -1.75 -7.01 -6.01
C TRP A 29 -1.44 -5.62 -5.48
N GLY A 30 -2.36 -4.69 -5.72
CA GLY A 30 -2.20 -3.29 -5.37
C GLY A 30 -3.18 -2.82 -4.30
N VAL A 31 -2.73 -1.91 -3.43
CA VAL A 31 -3.58 -1.15 -2.51
C VAL A 31 -3.29 0.33 -2.64
N ASP A 32 -4.32 1.15 -2.80
CA ASP A 32 -4.22 2.61 -2.71
C ASP A 32 -5.56 3.27 -2.30
N LEU A 33 -5.56 4.59 -2.13
CA LEU A 33 -6.74 5.35 -1.67
C LEU A 33 -7.83 5.51 -2.73
N GLN A 34 -7.44 5.55 -4.00
CA GLN A 34 -8.34 5.82 -5.13
C GLN A 34 -8.99 4.54 -5.65
N HIS A 35 -10.14 4.63 -6.31
CA HIS A 35 -10.69 3.45 -7.00
C HIS A 35 -9.94 3.22 -8.31
N GLN A 36 -9.76 1.94 -8.65
CA GLN A 36 -9.25 1.51 -9.94
C GLN A 36 -10.20 0.46 -10.53
N ALA A 37 -10.17 0.31 -11.85
CA ALA A 37 -10.95 -0.70 -12.56
C ALA A 37 -10.32 -2.10 -12.53
N ASP A 38 -9.09 -2.21 -12.02
CA ASP A 38 -8.33 -3.45 -11.96
C ASP A 38 -8.93 -4.43 -10.94
N GLN A 39 -8.90 -5.73 -11.29
CA GLN A 39 -9.36 -6.80 -10.41
C GLN A 39 -8.34 -7.16 -9.34
N LYS A 40 -7.04 -6.93 -9.54
CA LYS A 40 -5.97 -7.20 -8.56
C LYS A 40 -5.67 -5.97 -7.70
N TYR A 41 -6.72 -5.28 -7.29
CA TYR A 41 -6.60 -3.99 -6.66
C TYR A 41 -7.63 -3.81 -5.55
N TYR A 42 -7.16 -3.33 -4.40
CA TYR A 42 -8.00 -2.92 -3.29
C TYR A 42 -7.91 -1.42 -3.10
N ARG A 43 -9.07 -0.77 -3.00
CA ARG A 43 -9.11 0.56 -2.42
C ARG A 43 -9.00 0.43 -0.91
N ALA A 44 -7.96 0.91 -0.26
CA ALA A 44 -7.91 0.97 1.21
C ALA A 44 -6.97 2.06 1.69
N ASP A 45 -7.29 2.61 2.85
CA ASP A 45 -6.38 3.46 3.61
C ASP A 45 -5.62 2.60 4.63
N VAL A 46 -4.29 2.64 4.57
CA VAL A 46 -3.41 1.90 5.51
C VAL A 46 -3.62 2.35 6.96
N ALA A 47 -4.03 3.61 7.18
CA ALA A 47 -4.35 4.12 8.51
C ALA A 47 -5.65 3.51 9.09
N ASN A 48 -6.48 2.86 8.26
CA ASN A 48 -7.72 2.23 8.66
C ASN A 48 -7.58 0.70 8.71
N PHE A 49 -7.32 0.17 9.91
CA PHE A 49 -7.11 -1.26 10.14
C PHE A 49 -8.21 -2.15 9.55
N ARG A 50 -9.49 -1.77 9.69
CA ARG A 50 -10.62 -2.56 9.18
C ARG A 50 -10.68 -2.63 7.66
N GLN A 51 -10.17 -1.61 6.97
CA GLN A 51 -10.07 -1.66 5.51
C GLN A 51 -8.95 -2.59 5.04
N LEU A 52 -7.93 -2.82 5.87
CA LEU A 52 -6.86 -3.78 5.57
C LEU A 52 -7.30 -5.23 5.79
N GLU A 53 -8.27 -5.51 6.66
CA GLU A 53 -8.78 -6.88 6.89
C GLU A 53 -9.12 -7.59 5.58
N ARG A 54 -9.84 -6.92 4.67
CA ARG A 54 -10.19 -7.50 3.35
C ARG A 54 -9.01 -7.65 2.38
N VAL A 55 -7.94 -6.88 2.57
CA VAL A 55 -6.73 -6.98 1.75
C VAL A 55 -5.99 -8.27 2.11
N PHE A 56 -5.92 -8.55 3.42
CA PHE A 56 -5.25 -9.71 4.00
C PHE A 56 -6.19 -10.92 4.22
N GLU A 57 -7.37 -10.94 3.60
CA GLU A 57 -8.20 -12.17 3.48
C GLU A 57 -7.50 -13.27 2.65
N GLN A 58 -6.44 -12.90 1.93
CA GLN A 58 -5.55 -13.81 1.23
C GLN A 58 -4.10 -13.57 1.69
N ASP A 59 -3.29 -14.63 1.63
CA ASP A 59 -1.88 -14.57 1.98
C ASP A 59 -1.01 -13.99 0.85
N TYR A 60 0.08 -13.32 1.23
CA TYR A 60 1.10 -12.78 0.33
C TYR A 60 2.48 -13.31 0.72
N ASP A 61 3.33 -13.61 -0.26
CA ASP A 61 4.73 -13.99 0.01
C ASP A 61 5.56 -12.77 0.44
N PHE A 62 5.22 -11.59 -0.12
CA PHE A 62 5.91 -10.33 0.17
C PHE A 62 4.93 -9.16 0.20
N VAL A 63 5.16 -8.22 1.11
CA VAL A 63 4.46 -6.94 1.19
C VAL A 63 5.46 -5.80 1.03
N TYR A 64 5.36 -5.06 -0.07
CA TYR A 64 6.07 -3.79 -0.25
C TYR A 64 5.21 -2.64 0.27
N HIS A 65 5.58 -2.11 1.44
CA HIS A 65 4.86 -0.99 2.05
C HIS A 65 5.39 0.36 1.55
N LEU A 66 4.76 0.93 0.51
CA LEU A 66 5.14 2.22 -0.09
C LEU A 66 4.08 3.32 0.12
N ALA A 67 2.97 3.02 0.82
CA ALA A 67 1.98 4.02 1.20
C ALA A 67 2.55 4.95 2.28
N ALA A 68 2.79 6.20 1.92
CA ALA A 68 3.28 7.23 2.83
C ALA A 68 2.92 8.63 2.31
N GLU A 69 2.72 9.56 3.23
CA GLU A 69 2.84 10.98 2.96
C GLU A 69 4.31 11.38 2.98
N PHE A 70 4.78 12.02 1.91
CA PHE A 70 6.17 12.44 1.78
C PHE A 70 6.24 13.92 1.41
N GLY A 71 7.18 14.64 2.02
CA GLY A 71 7.40 16.07 1.77
C GLY A 71 7.54 16.83 3.07
N ARG A 72 8.64 17.60 3.20
CA ARG A 72 8.96 18.34 4.42
C ARG A 72 7.87 19.34 4.81
N ILE A 73 7.42 20.14 3.84
CA ILE A 73 6.38 21.16 4.07
C ILE A 73 5.07 20.50 4.47
N ASN A 74 4.65 19.42 3.79
CA ASN A 74 3.45 18.68 4.17
C ASN A 74 3.55 18.11 5.59
N GLY A 75 4.72 17.60 5.99
CA GLY A 75 4.94 17.10 7.35
C GLY A 75 4.94 18.19 8.42
N GLU A 76 5.37 19.41 8.08
CA GLU A 76 5.35 20.57 8.98
C GLU A 76 3.94 21.16 9.11
N GLU A 77 3.19 21.24 8.01
CA GLU A 77 1.85 21.86 7.98
C GLU A 77 0.71 20.88 8.31
N TYR A 78 0.87 19.58 8.01
CA TYR A 78 -0.15 18.53 8.15
C TYR A 78 0.41 17.29 8.88
N TYR A 79 1.05 17.54 10.03
CA TYR A 79 1.67 16.50 10.86
C TYR A 79 0.70 15.36 11.24
N ASP A 80 -0.56 15.69 11.52
CA ASP A 80 -1.60 14.74 11.88
C ASP A 80 -1.86 13.73 10.75
N THR A 81 -1.97 14.21 9.51
CA THR A 81 -2.15 13.35 8.32
C THR A 81 -0.91 12.47 8.11
N LEU A 82 0.29 13.05 8.23
CA LEU A 82 1.53 12.30 8.11
C LEU A 82 1.64 11.21 9.19
N TRP A 83 1.26 11.52 10.44
CA TRP A 83 1.28 10.56 11.55
C TRP A 83 0.32 9.41 11.30
N MET A 84 -0.91 9.71 10.85
CA MET A 84 -1.90 8.68 10.53
C MET A 84 -1.40 7.73 9.44
N THR A 85 -0.88 8.25 8.32
CA THR A 85 -0.43 7.40 7.22
C THR A 85 0.88 6.68 7.55
N ASN A 86 1.89 7.40 8.02
CA ASN A 86 3.26 6.87 8.10
C ASN A 86 3.54 6.12 9.41
N VAL A 87 2.85 6.45 10.50
CA VAL A 87 3.08 5.79 11.80
C VAL A 87 1.98 4.78 12.08
N ILE A 88 0.73 5.24 12.10
CA ILE A 88 -0.41 4.35 12.35
C ILE A 88 -0.58 3.35 11.19
N GLY A 89 -0.48 3.81 9.95
CA GLY A 89 -0.58 2.94 8.78
C GLY A 89 0.49 1.86 8.71
N THR A 90 1.76 2.22 8.96
CA THR A 90 2.85 1.23 9.02
C THR A 90 2.64 0.23 10.16
N ARG A 91 2.21 0.68 11.34
CA ARG A 91 1.88 -0.22 12.45
C ARG A 91 0.78 -1.20 12.06
N ASN A 92 -0.30 -0.73 11.45
CA ASN A 92 -1.42 -1.60 11.04
C ASN A 92 -0.95 -2.69 10.06
N VAL A 93 -0.10 -2.32 9.08
CA VAL A 93 0.46 -3.27 8.11
C VAL A 93 1.37 -4.30 8.78
N LEU A 94 2.12 -3.92 9.82
CA LEU A 94 2.95 -4.85 10.59
C LEU A 94 2.13 -5.78 11.49
N GLU A 95 1.00 -5.30 12.03
CA GLU A 95 0.14 -6.10 12.90
C GLU A 95 -0.69 -7.14 12.15
N ILE A 96 -1.03 -6.88 10.89
CA ILE A 96 -1.95 -7.72 10.11
C ILE A 96 -1.26 -8.71 9.15
N GLN A 97 0.02 -8.49 8.83
CA GLN A 97 0.77 -9.35 7.89
C GLN A 97 1.21 -10.67 8.51
#